data_AF-A0A853AV83-F1
#
_entry.id   AF-A0A853AV83-F1
#
_cell.length_a   1.000
_cell.length_b   1.000
_cell.length_c   1.000
_cell.angle_alpha   90.00
_cell.angle_beta   90.00
_cell.angle_gamma   90.00
#
_symmetry.space_group_name_H-M   'P 1'
#
loop_
_entity.id
_entity.type
_entity.pdbx_description
1 polymer ?
#
loop_
_entity_poly.entity_id
_entity_poly.type
_entity_poly.pdbx_seq_one_letter_code
_entity_poly.pdbx_strand_id
1 'polypeptide(L)'
;MPEDSATTSGASRLDAATTYAPQGEAREQLRTYLAQLVDVIAQHPEPVMARDEAHWRLEELVEELDREPLSPRRVRSRWLRLEPVLREVRPDIPFPALAELLDRALGTP
;
A
#
# COMPACT_ATOMS: atom_id res chain seq x y z
N MET A 1 -39.95 38.32 14.55
CA MET A 1 -40.40 37.26 13.62
C MET A 1 -40.66 37.92 12.28
N PRO A 2 -40.09 37.47 11.15
CA PRO A 2 -39.53 36.15 10.87
C PRO A 2 -38.00 36.14 10.68
N GLU A 3 -37.49 34.91 10.62
CA GLU A 3 -36.12 34.43 10.44
C GLU A 3 -35.69 34.55 8.97
N ASP A 4 -34.39 34.60 8.71
CA ASP A 4 -33.82 33.62 7.78
C ASP A 4 -32.32 33.41 7.98
N SER A 5 -32.01 32.15 8.22
CA SER A 5 -30.66 31.61 8.35
C SER A 5 -30.08 31.40 6.96
N ALA A 6 -28.96 32.04 6.64
CA ALA A 6 -28.13 31.65 5.50
C ALA A 6 -26.77 31.17 6.01
N THR A 7 -26.79 29.96 6.59
CA THR A 7 -25.64 29.09 6.76
C THR A 7 -24.99 28.89 5.40
N THR A 8 -23.93 29.65 5.11
CA THR A 8 -23.13 29.46 3.91
C THR A 8 -22.22 28.26 4.13
N SER A 9 -22.74 27.11 3.73
CA SER A 9 -22.08 25.80 3.63
C SER A 9 -20.93 25.84 2.62
N GLY A 10 -19.89 26.59 2.94
CA GLY A 10 -18.68 26.76 2.12
C GLY A 10 -17.44 26.08 2.71
N ALA A 11 -17.44 25.75 4.00
CA ALA A 11 -16.28 25.16 4.67
C ALA A 11 -16.11 23.65 4.38
N SER A 12 -17.20 22.90 4.13
CA SER A 12 -17.12 21.42 4.11
C SER A 12 -16.61 20.78 2.82
N ARG A 13 -16.47 21.50 1.70
CA ARG A 13 -15.97 20.90 0.44
C ARG A 13 -14.47 21.04 0.24
N LEU A 14 -13.85 22.07 0.82
CA LEU A 14 -12.41 22.29 0.67
C LEU A 14 -11.58 21.42 1.63
N ASP A 15 -12.08 21.16 2.85
CA ASP A 15 -11.40 20.28 3.82
C ASP A 15 -11.39 18.80 3.39
N ALA A 16 -12.35 18.38 2.56
CA ALA A 16 -12.43 17.02 2.04
C ALA A 16 -11.39 16.74 0.93
N ALA A 17 -10.91 17.77 0.23
CA ALA A 17 -9.98 17.60 -0.89
C ALA A 17 -8.50 17.50 -0.44
N THR A 18 -8.17 17.93 0.78
CA THR A 18 -6.77 17.99 1.27
C THR A 18 -6.42 16.88 2.26
N THR A 19 -7.42 16.16 2.78
CA THR A 19 -7.19 15.05 3.74
C THR A 19 -6.79 13.74 3.05
N TYR A 20 -7.10 13.58 1.75
CA TYR A 20 -6.89 12.33 1.01
C TYR A 20 -5.52 12.20 0.31
N ALA A 21 -4.77 13.29 0.17
CA ALA A 21 -3.50 13.28 -0.56
C ALA A 21 -2.44 12.34 0.04
N PRO A 22 -2.19 12.30 1.37
CA PRO A 22 -1.08 11.51 1.93
C PRO A 22 -1.27 9.99 1.80
N GLN A 23 -2.50 9.52 1.96
CA GLN A 23 -2.80 8.08 1.90
C GLN A 23 -2.85 7.57 0.45
N GLY A 24 -3.48 8.34 -0.45
CA GLY A 24 -3.54 8.00 -1.87
C GLY A 24 -2.15 7.95 -2.50
N GLU A 25 -1.32 8.96 -2.22
CA GLU A 25 0.07 9.02 -2.67
C GLU A 25 0.91 7.88 -2.08
N ALA A 26 0.78 7.58 -0.78
CA ALA A 26 1.48 6.47 -0.16
C ALA A 26 1.07 5.11 -0.76
N ARG A 27 -0.22 4.92 -1.06
CA ARG A 27 -0.73 3.71 -1.73
C ARG A 27 -0.15 3.56 -3.13
N GLU A 28 -0.12 4.64 -3.91
CA GLU A 28 0.43 4.62 -5.26
C GLU A 28 1.95 4.39 -5.24
N GLN A 29 2.68 5.03 -4.33
CA GLN A 29 4.11 4.84 -4.13
C GLN A 29 4.42 3.39 -3.76
N LEU A 30 3.69 2.83 -2.79
CA LEU A 30 3.83 1.44 -2.37
C LEU A 30 3.58 0.48 -3.53
N ARG A 31 2.46 0.66 -4.24
CA ARG A 31 2.09 -0.17 -5.39
C ARG A 31 3.17 -0.15 -6.46
N THR A 32 3.65 1.04 -6.83
CA THR A 32 4.68 1.22 -7.85
C THR A 32 5.98 0.51 -7.46
N TYR A 33 6.40 0.69 -6.21
CA TYR A 33 7.60 0.03 -5.69
C TYR A 33 7.46 -1.50 -5.68
N LEU A 34 6.33 -2.02 -5.20
CA LEU A 34 6.08 -3.47 -5.17
C LEU A 34 5.98 -4.07 -6.58
N ALA A 35 5.37 -3.37 -7.54
CA ALA A 35 5.34 -3.81 -8.93
C ALA A 35 6.74 -3.89 -9.55
N GLN A 36 7.61 -2.90 -9.27
CA GLN A 36 9.02 -2.98 -9.68
C GLN A 36 9.75 -4.16 -9.02
N LEU A 37 9.43 -4.47 -7.76
CA LEU A 37 10.00 -5.65 -7.09
C LEU A 37 9.54 -6.97 -7.73
N VAL A 38 8.32 -7.08 -8.26
CA VAL A 38 7.87 -8.27 -9.02
C VAL A 38 8.83 -8.51 -10.19
N ASP A 39 9.09 -7.49 -11.01
CA ASP A 39 9.99 -7.59 -12.16
C ASP A 39 11.41 -7.99 -11.77
N VAL A 40 11.90 -7.45 -10.65
CA VAL A 40 13.25 -7.72 -10.15
C VAL A 40 13.36 -9.14 -9.59
N ILE A 41 12.36 -9.62 -8.85
CA ILE A 41 12.34 -10.99 -8.32
C ILE A 41 12.22 -12.01 -9.46
N ALA A 42 11.43 -11.72 -10.50
CA ALA A 42 11.30 -12.58 -11.67
C ALA A 42 12.65 -12.84 -12.37
N GLN A 43 13.56 -11.86 -12.34
CA GLN A 43 14.88 -11.92 -12.97
C GLN A 43 15.97 -12.46 -12.04
N HIS A 44 15.65 -12.79 -10.78
CA HIS A 44 16.64 -13.15 -9.77
C HIS A 44 17.19 -14.58 -9.99
N PRO A 45 18.53 -14.79 -9.93
CA PRO A 45 19.16 -16.08 -10.24
C PRO A 45 19.17 -17.11 -9.08
N GLU A 46 18.63 -16.74 -7.92
CA GLU A 46 18.65 -17.50 -6.65
C GLU A 46 17.60 -18.64 -6.57
N PRO A 47 17.51 -19.39 -5.43
CA PRO A 47 16.72 -20.61 -5.33
C PRO A 47 15.30 -20.47 -5.87
N VAL A 48 14.99 -21.29 -6.87
CA VAL A 48 13.74 -21.24 -7.64
C VAL A 48 12.52 -21.21 -6.73
N MET A 49 12.47 -22.05 -5.69
CA MET A 49 11.29 -22.16 -4.84
C MET A 49 11.01 -20.90 -4.00
N ALA A 50 11.99 -20.36 -3.29
CA ALA A 50 11.81 -19.16 -2.47
C ALA A 50 11.56 -17.91 -3.35
N ARG A 51 12.24 -17.83 -4.50
CA ARG A 51 12.00 -16.80 -5.51
C ARG A 51 10.57 -16.86 -6.04
N ASP A 52 10.10 -18.05 -6.44
CA ASP A 52 8.74 -18.23 -6.99
C ASP A 52 7.67 -17.91 -5.94
N GLU A 53 7.89 -18.30 -4.69
CA GLU A 53 7.01 -17.95 -3.56
C GLU A 53 6.99 -16.44 -3.29
N ALA A 54 8.17 -15.79 -3.30
CA ALA A 54 8.26 -14.33 -3.16
C ALA A 54 7.55 -13.62 -4.32
N HIS A 55 7.74 -14.09 -5.55
CA HIS A 55 7.14 -13.55 -6.76
C HIS A 55 5.62 -13.59 -6.68
N TRP A 56 5.02 -14.78 -6.45
CA TRP A 56 3.57 -14.89 -6.34
C TRP A 56 3.06 -13.93 -5.26
N ARG A 57 3.75 -13.87 -4.10
CA ARG A 57 3.23 -13.14 -2.93
C ARG A 57 3.29 -11.64 -3.14
N LEU A 58 4.27 -11.17 -3.89
CA LEU A 58 4.35 -9.80 -4.35
C LEU A 58 3.20 -9.47 -5.30
N GLU A 59 2.94 -10.32 -6.31
CA GLU A 59 1.81 -10.13 -7.23
C GLU A 59 0.48 -10.08 -6.48
N GLU A 60 0.25 -11.01 -5.56
CA GLU A 60 -0.91 -11.01 -4.68
C GLU A 60 -1.03 -9.69 -3.89
N LEU A 61 0.07 -9.19 -3.32
CA LEU A 61 0.03 -7.95 -2.56
C LEU A 61 -0.31 -6.74 -3.45
N VAL A 62 0.29 -6.65 -4.63
CA VAL A 62 0.00 -5.60 -5.63
C VAL A 62 -1.47 -5.66 -6.05
N GLU A 63 -2.00 -6.83 -6.38
CA GLU A 63 -3.42 -7.00 -6.72
C GLU A 63 -4.35 -6.55 -5.59
N GLU A 64 -4.03 -6.86 -4.33
CA GLU A 64 -4.86 -6.43 -3.20
C GLU A 64 -4.80 -4.90 -3.01
N LEU A 65 -3.65 -4.29 -3.29
CA LEU A 65 -3.49 -2.84 -3.28
C LEU A 65 -4.21 -2.15 -4.44
N ASP A 66 -4.63 -2.85 -5.49
CA ASP A 66 -5.44 -2.31 -6.60
C ASP A 66 -6.95 -2.55 -6.43
N ARG A 67 -7.37 -3.33 -5.42
CA ARG A 67 -8.80 -3.58 -5.19
C ARG A 67 -9.55 -2.37 -4.66
N GLU A 68 -10.80 -2.25 -5.08
CA GLU A 68 -11.78 -1.30 -4.56
C GLU A 68 -13.05 -2.05 -4.12
N PRO A 69 -13.44 -1.99 -2.82
CA PRO A 69 -12.73 -1.30 -1.74
C PRO A 69 -11.45 -2.04 -1.32
N LEU A 70 -10.42 -1.28 -0.95
CA LEU A 70 -9.20 -1.82 -0.36
C LEU A 70 -9.48 -2.37 1.04
N SER A 71 -8.91 -3.53 1.38
CA SER A 71 -9.03 -4.14 2.71
C SER A 71 -7.70 -4.09 3.48
N PRO A 72 -7.53 -3.18 4.47
CA PRO A 72 -6.28 -3.07 5.23
C PRO A 72 -5.88 -4.37 5.93
N ARG A 73 -6.87 -5.13 6.42
CA ARG A 73 -6.64 -6.44 7.05
C ARG A 73 -6.04 -7.46 6.08
N ARG A 74 -6.50 -7.48 4.84
CA ARG A 74 -6.00 -8.41 3.81
C ARG A 74 -4.61 -8.02 3.35
N VAL A 75 -4.37 -6.71 3.13
CA VAL A 75 -3.04 -6.17 2.80
C VAL A 75 -2.03 -6.53 3.89
N ARG A 76 -2.33 -6.27 5.17
CA ARG A 76 -1.46 -6.67 6.30
C ARG A 76 -1.22 -8.17 6.37
N SER A 77 -2.26 -8.99 6.18
CA SER A 77 -2.14 -10.44 6.17
C SER A 77 -1.27 -10.95 5.01
N ARG A 78 -1.30 -10.29 3.85
CA ARG A 78 -0.41 -10.59 2.72
C ARG A 78 1.03 -10.14 3.00
N TRP A 79 1.22 -8.93 3.54
CA TRP A 79 2.53 -8.44 3.96
C TRP A 79 3.23 -9.37 4.95
N LEU A 80 2.55 -9.77 6.03
CA LEU A 80 3.12 -10.67 7.06
C LEU A 80 3.57 -12.03 6.52
N ARG A 81 2.96 -12.51 5.43
CA ARG A 81 3.34 -13.76 4.76
C ARG A 81 4.43 -13.55 3.71
N LEU A 82 4.53 -12.35 3.13
CA LEU A 82 5.53 -11.99 2.14
C LEU A 82 6.88 -11.65 2.79
N GLU A 83 6.88 -10.80 3.81
CA GLU A 83 8.08 -10.21 4.41
C GLU A 83 9.17 -11.25 4.76
N PRO A 84 8.87 -12.39 5.40
CA PRO A 84 9.90 -13.37 5.75
C PRO A 84 10.57 -13.99 4.52
N VAL A 85 9.79 -14.32 3.48
CA VAL A 85 10.32 -14.91 2.24
C VAL A 85 11.07 -13.87 1.43
N LEU A 86 10.57 -12.64 1.38
CA LEU A 86 11.23 -11.56 0.69
C LEU A 86 12.56 -11.19 1.35
N ARG A 87 12.67 -11.32 2.68
CA ARG A 87 13.94 -11.13 3.42
C ARG A 87 14.96 -12.22 3.12
N GLU A 88 14.52 -13.45 2.84
CA GLU A 88 15.38 -14.54 2.40
C GLU A 88 15.94 -14.29 1.00
N VAL A 89 15.08 -13.90 0.05
CA VAL A 89 15.47 -13.70 -1.36
C VAL A 89 16.18 -12.35 -1.60
N ARG A 90 15.82 -11.31 -0.86
CA ARG A 90 16.32 -9.92 -1.01
C ARG A 90 16.53 -9.24 0.34
N PRO A 91 17.59 -9.62 1.08
CA PRO A 91 17.88 -9.05 2.40
C PRO A 91 18.28 -7.56 2.37
N ASP A 92 18.59 -7.01 1.19
CA ASP A 92 18.96 -5.62 0.98
C ASP A 92 17.77 -4.65 0.94
N ILE A 93 16.54 -5.16 0.88
CA ILE A 93 15.33 -4.34 0.90
C ILE A 93 15.18 -3.64 2.27
N PRO A 94 14.89 -2.33 2.31
CA PRO A 94 14.68 -1.60 3.56
C PRO A 94 13.28 -1.90 4.15
N PHE A 95 13.10 -3.10 4.71
CA PHE A 95 11.82 -3.55 5.28
C PHE A 95 11.17 -2.59 6.29
N PRO A 96 11.91 -1.92 7.21
CA PRO A 96 11.31 -0.94 8.11
C PRO A 96 10.64 0.22 7.36
N ALA A 97 11.30 0.75 6.32
CA ALA A 97 10.75 1.83 5.51
C ALA A 97 9.53 1.35 4.70
N LEU A 98 9.52 0.10 4.23
CA LEU A 98 8.34 -0.48 3.58
C LEU A 98 7.16 -0.65 4.54
N ALA A 99 7.41 -1.09 5.76
CA ALA A 99 6.36 -1.23 6.77
C ALA A 99 5.73 0.13 7.10
N GLU A 100 6.54 1.17 7.26
CA GLU A 100 6.04 2.55 7.44
C GLU A 100 5.21 3.02 6.23
N LEU A 101 5.68 2.75 5.00
CA LEU A 101 4.95 3.12 3.79
C LEU A 101 3.62 2.34 3.66
N LEU A 102 3.62 1.06 4.05
CA LEU A 102 2.43 0.23 4.14
C LEU A 102 1.42 0.82 5.13
N ASP A 103 1.85 1.18 6.33
CA ASP A 103 0.95 1.75 7.35
C ASP A 103 0.36 3.09 6.89
N ARG A 104 1.17 3.96 6.26
CA ARG A 104 0.67 5.20 5.63
C ARG A 104 -0.34 4.92 4.51
N ALA A 105 -0.06 3.96 3.64
CA ALA A 105 -0.97 3.56 2.54
C ALA A 105 -2.31 3.00 3.07
N LEU A 106 -2.28 2.35 4.24
CA LEU A 106 -3.45 1.79 4.90
C LEU A 106 -4.21 2.79 5.78
N GLY A 107 -3.67 4.01 5.97
CA GLY A 107 -4.25 5.00 6.87
C GLY A 107 -4.15 4.60 8.34
N THR A 108 -3.17 3.79 8.69
CA THR A 108 -2.87 3.37 10.06
C THR A 108 -1.66 4.14 10.60
N PRO A 109 -1.74 4.69 11.82
CA PRO A 109 -0.66 5.47 12.43
C PRO A 109 0.53 4.60 12.84
#